data_AF-A0A9E5J6S6-F1
#
_entry.id   AF-A0A9E5J6S6-F1
#
_cell.length_a   1.000
_cell.length_b   1.000
_cell.length_c   1.000
_cell.angle_alpha   90.00
_cell.angle_beta   90.00
_cell.angle_gamma   90.00
#
_symmetry.space_group_name_H-M   'P 1'
#
loop_
_entity.id
_entity.type
_entity.pdbx_description
1 polymer ?
#
loop_
_entity_poly.entity_id
_entity_poly.type
_entity_poly.pdbx_seq_one_letter_code
_entity_poly.pdbx_strand_id
1 'polypeptide(L)'
;MLKQRIITALALLAVLLPALFADSPQPFLLLSILMIGAGAWEWGNMNGMTRRQSILSGVICVDLCIFAWWAGWTTSTDAWVWWMAGASWVVLTAWMLQRGIRTFQC
;
A
#
# COMPACT_ATOMS: atom_id res chain seq x y z
N MET A 1 -23.52 -12.34 1.85
CA MET A 1 -22.56 -11.50 2.63
C MET A 1 -21.39 -12.33 3.18
N LEU A 2 -21.56 -13.28 4.12
CA LEU A 2 -20.42 -14.04 4.68
C LEU A 2 -19.73 -15.01 3.70
N LYS A 3 -20.50 -15.82 2.97
CA LYS A 3 -19.94 -16.82 2.04
C LYS A 3 -19.02 -16.20 0.98
N GLN A 4 -19.43 -15.06 0.42
CA GLN A 4 -18.67 -14.33 -0.60
C GLN A 4 -17.36 -13.74 -0.07
N ARG A 5 -17.35 -13.23 1.18
CA ARG A 5 -16.15 -12.71 1.85
C ARG A 5 -15.13 -13.81 2.18
N ILE A 6 -15.62 -14.99 2.60
CA ILE A 6 -14.76 -16.15 2.88
C ILE A 6 -14.13 -16.68 1.59
N ILE A 7 -14.89 -16.78 0.50
CA ILE A 7 -14.38 -17.25 -0.80
C ILE A 7 -13.30 -16.30 -1.33
N THR A 8 -13.49 -14.99 -1.23
CA THR A 8 -12.48 -14.00 -1.65
C THR A 8 -11.24 -14.04 -0.77
N ALA A 9 -11.39 -14.18 0.55
CA ALA A 9 -10.25 -14.35 1.45
C ALA A 9 -9.45 -15.63 1.16
N LEU A 10 -10.12 -16.76 0.92
CA LEU A 10 -9.48 -18.02 0.54
C LEU A 10 -8.82 -17.95 -0.84
N ALA A 11 -9.43 -17.26 -1.81
CA ALA A 11 -8.84 -17.04 -3.12
C ALA A 11 -7.57 -16.20 -3.03
N LEU A 12 -7.60 -15.10 -2.25
CA LEU A 12 -6.41 -14.29 -1.98
C LEU A 12 -5.33 -15.08 -1.24
N LEU A 13 -5.71 -15.92 -0.26
CA LEU A 13 -4.78 -16.81 0.43
C LEU A 13 -4.14 -17.84 -0.52
N ALA A 14 -4.94 -18.41 -1.43
CA ALA A 14 -4.49 -19.38 -2.41
C ALA A 14 -3.55 -18.77 -3.46
N VAL A 15 -3.62 -17.46 -3.70
CA VAL A 15 -2.65 -16.73 -4.55
C VAL A 15 -1.42 -16.31 -3.75
N LEU A 16 -1.60 -15.92 -2.49
CA LEU A 16 -0.52 -15.48 -1.60
C LEU A 16 0.43 -16.62 -1.20
N LEU A 17 -0.11 -17.79 -0.84
CA LEU A 17 0.66 -18.95 -0.40
C LEU A 17 1.71 -19.42 -1.44
N PRO A 18 1.37 -19.66 -2.71
CA PRO A 18 2.36 -20.05 -3.71
C PRO A 18 3.35 -18.93 -4.03
N ALA A 19 2.96 -17.66 -3.89
CA ALA A 19 3.90 -16.54 -4.02
C ALA A 19 4.90 -16.48 -2.85
N LEU A 20 4.49 -16.91 -1.65
CA LEU A 20 5.33 -16.94 -0.45
C LEU A 20 6.29 -18.14 -0.43
N PHE A 21 5.85 -19.30 -0.94
CA PHE A 21 6.65 -20.53 -0.98
C PHE A 21 7.45 -20.72 -2.27
N ALA A 22 7.36 -19.79 -3.23
CA ALA A 22 8.17 -19.84 -4.44
C ALA A 22 9.65 -19.54 -4.11
N ASP A 23 10.57 -20.36 -4.63
CA ASP A 23 12.03 -20.20 -4.51
C ASP A 23 12.57 -18.85 -5.04
N SER A 24 11.75 -18.14 -5.83
CA SER A 24 12.08 -16.79 -6.31
C SER A 24 11.23 -15.74 -5.57
N PRO A 25 11.84 -14.66 -5.04
CA PRO A 25 11.11 -13.60 -4.33
C PRO A 25 10.29 -12.67 -5.27
N GLN A 26 10.46 -12.83 -6.59
CA GLN A 26 9.82 -12.01 -7.63
C GLN A 26 8.29 -12.07 -7.66
N PRO A 27 7.62 -13.25 -7.62
CA PRO A 27 6.16 -13.36 -7.58
C PRO A 27 5.53 -12.67 -6.36
N PHE A 28 6.15 -12.75 -5.18
CA PHE A 28 5.69 -12.06 -3.98
C PHE A 28 5.78 -10.53 -4.10
N LEU A 29 6.88 -10.02 -4.67
CA LEU A 29 7.07 -8.59 -4.91
C LEU A 29 6.01 -8.04 -5.87
N LEU A 30 5.75 -8.73 -6.97
CA LEU A 30 4.74 -8.33 -7.97
C LEU A 30 3.33 -8.27 -7.38
N LEU A 31 2.95 -9.30 -6.60
CA LEU A 31 1.67 -9.34 -5.91
C LEU A 31 1.54 -8.20 -4.89
N SER A 32 2.62 -7.91 -4.15
CA SER A 32 2.66 -6.83 -3.17
C SER A 32 2.49 -5.46 -3.81
N ILE A 33 3.18 -5.20 -4.94
CA ILE A 33 3.04 -3.94 -5.71
C ILE A 33 1.58 -3.75 -6.15
N LEU A 34 0.94 -4.81 -6.66
CA LEU A 34 -0.47 -4.77 -7.06
C LEU A 34 -1.41 -4.47 -5.89
N MET A 35 -1.23 -5.14 -4.75
CA MET A 35 -2.04 -4.90 -3.55
C MET A 35 -1.84 -3.48 -3.00
N ILE A 36 -0.60 -2.99 -2.94
CA ILE A 36 -0.28 -1.65 -2.45
C ILE A 36 -0.88 -0.59 -3.38
N GLY A 37 -0.76 -0.77 -4.70
CA GLY A 37 -1.37 0.12 -5.69
C GLY A 37 -2.90 0.18 -5.57
N ALA A 38 -3.55 -0.97 -5.39
CA ALA A 38 -5.00 -1.03 -5.16
C ALA A 38 -5.40 -0.32 -3.87
N GLY A 39 -4.65 -0.50 -2.78
CA GLY A 39 -4.87 0.21 -1.52
C GLY A 39 -4.70 1.73 -1.65
N ALA A 40 -3.69 2.19 -2.40
CA ALA A 40 -3.48 3.62 -2.67
C ALA A 40 -4.59 4.24 -3.53
N TRP A 41 -5.16 3.46 -4.46
CA TRP A 41 -6.32 3.86 -5.26
C TRP A 41 -7.58 4.02 -4.39
N GLU A 42 -7.88 3.02 -3.55
CA GLU A 42 -9.02 3.08 -2.61
C GLU A 42 -8.86 4.21 -1.60
N TRP A 43 -7.64 4.46 -1.11
CA TRP A 43 -7.35 5.57 -0.21
C TRP A 43 -7.62 6.93 -0.87
N GLY A 44 -7.24 7.10 -2.14
CA GLY A 44 -7.59 8.31 -2.90
C GLY A 44 -9.10 8.49 -3.05
N ASN A 45 -9.84 7.41 -3.25
CA ASN A 45 -11.29 7.42 -3.32
C ASN A 45 -11.94 7.81 -1.97
N MET A 46 -11.40 7.31 -0.85
CA MET A 46 -11.87 7.66 0.51
C MET A 46 -11.59 9.13 0.89
N ASN A 47 -10.56 9.74 0.32
CA ASN A 47 -10.26 11.16 0.53
C ASN A 47 -11.16 12.10 -0.30
N GLY A 48 -12.19 11.59 -0.97
CA GLY A 48 -13.10 12.39 -1.81
C GLY A 48 -12.45 12.93 -3.08
N MET A 49 -11.32 12.36 -3.50
CA MET A 49 -10.61 12.79 -4.70
C MET A 49 -11.37 12.35 -5.96
N THR A 50 -11.25 13.11 -7.05
CA THR A 50 -11.93 12.80 -8.31
C THR A 50 -11.44 11.46 -8.86
N ARG A 51 -12.27 10.71 -9.62
CA ARG A 51 -11.93 9.40 -10.21
C ARG A 51 -10.54 9.35 -10.89
N ARG A 52 -10.13 10.44 -11.56
CA ARG A 52 -8.79 10.58 -12.16
C ARG A 52 -7.66 10.69 -11.13
N GLN A 53 -7.87 11.41 -10.04
CA GLN A 53 -6.89 11.60 -8.97
C GLN A 53 -6.69 10.33 -8.14
N SER A 54 -7.76 9.57 -7.90
CA SER A 54 -7.68 8.25 -7.25
C SER A 54 -6.91 7.25 -8.12
N ILE A 55 -7.13 7.23 -9.44
CA ILE A 55 -6.30 6.42 -10.37
C ILE A 55 -4.84 6.87 -10.34
N LEU A 56 -4.59 8.18 -10.33
CA LEU A 56 -3.23 8.71 -10.22
C LEU A 56 -2.52 8.26 -8.94
N SER A 57 -3.21 8.24 -7.79
CA SER A 57 -2.58 7.81 -6.53
C SER A 57 -2.19 6.34 -6.56
N GLY A 58 -3.03 5.48 -7.16
CA GLY A 58 -2.68 4.07 -7.39
C GLY A 58 -1.47 3.90 -8.32
N VAL A 59 -1.47 4.61 -9.46
CA VAL A 59 -0.37 4.54 -10.46
C VAL A 59 0.94 5.05 -9.87
N ILE A 60 0.94 6.22 -9.23
CA ILE A 60 2.14 6.78 -8.59
C ILE A 60 2.69 5.81 -7.53
N CYS A 61 1.81 5.16 -6.76
CA CYS A 61 2.25 4.22 -5.74
C CYS A 61 2.90 2.97 -6.37
N VAL A 62 2.33 2.44 -7.45
CA VAL A 62 2.93 1.34 -8.22
C VAL A 62 4.28 1.73 -8.82
N ASP A 63 4.37 2.91 -9.45
CA ASP A 63 5.62 3.42 -10.04
C ASP A 63 6.71 3.59 -8.99
N LEU A 64 6.38 4.13 -7.81
CA LEU A 64 7.31 4.26 -6.69
C LEU A 64 7.77 2.88 -6.16
N CYS A 65 6.87 1.89 -6.08
CA CYS A 65 7.27 0.55 -5.66
C CYS A 65 8.14 -0.16 -6.70
N ILE A 66 7.87 0.02 -8.00
CA ILE A 66 8.74 -0.49 -9.08
C ILE A 66 10.11 0.19 -9.03
N PHE A 67 10.14 1.51 -8.81
CA PHE A 67 11.38 2.26 -8.66
C PHE A 67 12.19 1.80 -7.44
N ALA A 68 11.55 1.58 -6.29
CA ALA A 68 12.19 1.06 -5.09
C ALA A 68 12.75 -0.37 -5.31
N TRP A 69 12.06 -1.19 -6.09
CA TRP A 69 12.55 -2.50 -6.48
C TRP A 69 13.76 -2.40 -7.41
N TRP A 70 13.72 -1.52 -8.42
CA TRP A 70 14.85 -1.28 -9.33
C TRP A 70 16.07 -0.68 -8.62
N ALA A 71 15.85 0.15 -7.61
CA ALA A 71 16.90 0.73 -6.77
C ALA A 71 17.57 -0.27 -5.81
N GLY A 72 17.15 -1.54 -5.79
CA GLY A 72 17.73 -2.57 -4.93
C GLY A 72 17.46 -2.38 -3.43
N TRP A 73 16.53 -1.49 -3.07
CA TRP A 73 16.16 -1.23 -1.67
C TRP A 73 15.53 -2.46 -0.99
N THR A 74 15.11 -3.45 -1.77
CA THR A 74 14.59 -4.75 -1.28
C THR A 74 15.67 -5.69 -0.78
N THR A 75 16.92 -5.53 -1.22
CA THR A 75 18.05 -6.43 -0.87
C THR A 75 19.09 -5.76 0.02
N SER A 76 19.20 -4.44 0.01
CA SER A 76 20.10 -3.68 0.88
C SER A 76 19.41 -2.41 1.35
N THR A 77 18.53 -2.55 2.35
CA THR A 77 17.87 -1.40 2.96
C THR A 77 18.82 -0.79 4.00
N ASP A 78 19.45 0.34 3.66
CA ASP A 78 20.20 1.13 4.64
C ASP A 78 19.27 1.62 5.76
N ALA A 79 19.73 1.51 7.01
CA ALA A 79 18.94 1.88 8.19
C ALA A 79 18.37 3.31 8.14
N TRP A 80 19.03 4.20 7.39
CA TRP A 80 18.59 5.57 7.16
C TRP A 80 17.23 5.67 6.45
N VAL A 81 16.97 4.77 5.49
CA VAL A 81 15.69 4.71 4.76
C VAL A 81 14.55 4.40 5.73
N TRP A 82 14.80 3.54 6.72
CA TRP A 82 13.83 3.19 7.77
C TRP A 82 13.53 4.37 8.70
N TRP A 83 14.56 5.12 9.11
CA TRP A 83 14.37 6.34 9.91
C TRP A 83 13.57 7.40 9.16
N MET A 84 13.87 7.63 7.88
CA MET A 84 13.13 8.58 7.05
C MET A 84 11.69 8.13 6.83
N ALA A 85 11.47 6.85 6.53
CA ALA A 85 10.14 6.28 6.38
C ALA A 85 9.32 6.41 7.67
N GLY A 86 9.89 6.03 8.82
CA GLY A 86 9.24 6.16 10.13
C GLY A 86 8.94 7.60 10.51
N ALA A 87 9.88 8.53 10.28
CA ALA A 87 9.66 9.95 10.55
C ALA A 87 8.56 10.52 9.66
N SER A 88 8.60 10.23 8.35
CA SER A 88 7.56 10.67 7.42
C SER A 88 6.19 10.11 7.81
N TRP A 89 6.12 8.86 8.25
CA TRP A 89 4.90 8.21 8.71
C TRP A 89 4.30 8.92 9.94
N VAL A 90 5.11 9.21 10.96
CA VAL A 90 4.66 9.91 12.17
C VAL A 90 4.22 11.33 11.85
N VAL A 91 4.95 12.05 10.99
CA VAL A 91 4.59 13.42 10.59
C VAL A 91 3.29 13.44 9.80
N LEU A 92 3.14 12.55 8.81
CA LEU A 92 1.93 12.46 7.99
C LEU A 92 0.71 12.07 8.83
N THR A 93 0.83 11.08 9.72
CA THR A 93 -0.27 10.66 10.60
C THR A 93 -0.66 11.75 11.60
N ALA A 94 0.32 12.45 12.20
CA ALA A 94 0.05 13.59 13.07
C ALA A 94 -0.68 14.72 12.31
N TRP A 95 -0.27 15.02 11.09
CA TRP A 95 -0.91 16.03 10.25
C TRP A 95 -2.33 15.64 9.83
N MET A 96 -2.56 14.36 9.51
CA MET A 96 -3.90 13.84 9.22
C MET A 96 -4.82 13.95 10.43
N LEU A 97 -4.34 13.60 11.62
CA LEU A 97 -5.10 13.75 12.87
C LEU A 97 -5.44 15.22 13.13
N GLN A 98 -4.50 16.15 12.91
CA GLN A 98 -4.77 17.59 13.05
C GLN A 98 -5.85 18.11 12.09
N ARG A 99 -5.94 17.55 10.88
CA ARG A 99 -6.96 17.94 9.89
C ARG A 99 -8.31 17.24 10.07
N GLY A 100 -8.33 16.05 10.67
CA GLY A 100 -9.52 15.23 10.90
C GLY A 100 -10.36 15.62 12.12
N ILE A 101 -9.87 16.49 13.01
CA ILE A 101 -10.57 16.90 14.24
C ILE A 101 -11.28 18.25 14.02
N ARG A 102 -12.23 18.29 13.08
CA ARG A 102 -13.26 19.36 13.04
C ARG A 102 -14.67 18.84 13.32
N THR A 103 -14.82 17.56 13.62
CA THR A 103 -16.12 16.91 13.92
C THR A 103 -16.41 16.71 15.41
N PHE A 104 -15.59 17.25 16.33
CA PHE A 104 -15.85 17.20 17.77
C PHE A 104 -16.01 18.59 18.41
N GLN A 105 -16.79 19.48 17.80
CA GLN A 105 -17.34 20.64 18.52
C GLN A 105 -18.86 20.50 18.58
N CYS A 106 -19.31 20.23 19.81
CA CYS A 106 -20.61 20.39 20.46
C CYS A 106 -21.88 20.48 19.61
#